data_AF-C0QLG1-F1
#
_entry.id   AF-C0QLG1-F1
#
_cell.length_a   1.000
_cell.length_b   1.000
_cell.length_c   1.000
_cell.angle_alpha   90.00
_cell.angle_beta   90.00
_cell.angle_gamma   90.00
#
_symmetry.space_group_name_H-M   'P 1'
#
loop_
_entity.id
_entity.type
_entity.pdbx_description
1 polymer ?
#
loop_
_entity_poly.entity_id
_entity_poly.type
_entity_poly.pdbx_seq_one_letter_code
_entity_poly.pdbx_strand_id
1 'polypeptide(L)'
;MKEMNTLLADADHDLLLKMVKDSFRRTLVHYGQWLAQVEHQLGSESAMAVEDAVWEKSFGNQLARLGKALGFEIIDGVPGALHRMSKADLLDLIEKMGVNWLANDGIWFQAVEHPFGMNEAKRCNDTCWTRFSPFEAKRIKGLLDLPDNGGIPALKKALAFRMYATINRQSVEEIDENTIIFRMNDCRVQAARKRRGLADYPCKSAGLVEYPYFAAAIDSRIKTECIGCPPDKHPEDWYCAWKFTLVNP
;
A
#
# COMPACT_ATOMS: atom_id res chain seq x y z
N MET A 1 26.19 -22.96 -33.67
CA MET A 1 25.55 -22.23 -32.56
C MET A 1 24.63 -21.20 -33.17
N LYS A 2 23.32 -21.22 -32.87
CA LYS A 2 22.44 -20.10 -33.24
C LYS A 2 22.86 -18.88 -32.40
N GLU A 3 23.00 -17.71 -33.01
CA GLU A 3 23.24 -16.49 -32.26
C GLU A 3 22.09 -16.25 -31.29
N MET A 4 22.39 -15.78 -30.07
CA MET A 4 21.40 -15.64 -29.00
C MET A 4 20.18 -14.78 -29.39
N ASN A 5 20.37 -13.82 -30.29
CA ASN A 5 19.30 -12.96 -30.82
C ASN A 5 18.33 -13.70 -31.76
N THR A 6 18.75 -14.80 -32.41
CA THR A 6 17.88 -15.58 -33.30
C THR A 6 16.87 -16.43 -32.52
N LEU A 7 17.18 -16.83 -31.29
CA LEU A 7 16.29 -17.66 -30.47
C LEU A 7 14.99 -16.92 -30.08
N LEU A 8 15.06 -15.61 -29.84
CA LEU A 8 13.87 -14.81 -29.54
C LEU A 8 13.06 -14.50 -30.80
N ALA A 9 13.73 -14.26 -31.93
CA ALA A 9 13.06 -14.02 -33.20
C ALA A 9 12.29 -15.26 -33.69
N ASP A 10 12.79 -16.46 -33.34
CA ASP A 10 12.16 -17.74 -33.65
C ASP A 10 11.04 -18.12 -32.66
N ALA A 11 10.81 -17.34 -31.60
CA ALA A 11 9.77 -17.63 -30.60
C ALA A 11 8.36 -17.46 -31.19
N ASP A 12 7.44 -18.33 -30.77
CA ASP A 12 6.04 -18.20 -31.16
C ASP A 12 5.35 -17.00 -30.50
N HIS A 13 4.21 -16.61 -31.06
CA HIS A 13 3.45 -15.46 -30.61
C HIS A 13 3.02 -15.55 -29.13
N ASP A 14 2.61 -16.73 -28.68
CA ASP A 14 2.13 -16.95 -27.31
C ASP A 14 3.24 -16.78 -26.28
N LEU A 15 4.45 -17.25 -26.60
CA LEU A 15 5.64 -17.04 -25.78
C LEU A 15 5.98 -15.56 -25.70
N LEU A 16 5.94 -14.83 -26.82
CA LEU A 16 6.20 -13.39 -26.84
C LEU A 16 5.20 -12.62 -25.96
N LEU A 17 3.90 -12.95 -26.00
CA LEU A 17 2.89 -12.37 -25.12
C LEU A 17 3.16 -12.66 -23.63
N LYS A 18 3.55 -13.90 -23.31
CA LYS A 18 3.96 -14.28 -21.94
C LYS A 18 5.18 -13.50 -21.49
N MET A 19 6.15 -13.27 -22.36
CA MET A 19 7.35 -12.50 -22.06
C MET A 19 7.04 -11.02 -21.79
N VAL A 20 6.13 -10.41 -22.55
CA VAL A 20 5.67 -9.04 -22.27
C VAL A 20 5.07 -8.96 -20.86
N LYS A 21 4.14 -9.85 -20.52
CA LYS A 21 3.54 -9.90 -19.17
C LYS A 21 4.60 -10.12 -18.08
N ASP A 22 5.51 -11.06 -18.29
CA ASP A 22 6.55 -11.40 -17.32
C ASP A 22 7.58 -10.26 -17.14
N SER A 23 7.80 -9.44 -18.17
CA SER A 23 8.68 -8.27 -18.06
C SER A 23 8.19 -7.27 -17.01
N PHE A 24 6.86 -7.05 -16.90
CA PHE A 24 6.30 -6.20 -15.84
C PHE A 24 6.57 -6.80 -14.46
N ARG A 25 6.37 -8.11 -14.28
CA ARG A 25 6.66 -8.80 -13.03
C ARG A 25 8.13 -8.65 -12.62
N ARG A 26 9.07 -8.87 -13.55
CA ARG A 26 10.51 -8.73 -13.29
C ARG A 26 10.86 -7.30 -12.89
N THR A 27 10.28 -6.30 -13.57
CA THR A 27 10.48 -4.89 -13.23
C THR A 27 9.97 -4.56 -11.83
N LEU A 28 8.75 -4.99 -11.47
CA LEU A 28 8.19 -4.76 -10.13
C LEU A 28 9.05 -5.40 -9.03
N VAL A 29 9.44 -6.67 -9.20
CA VAL A 29 10.30 -7.37 -8.25
C VAL A 29 11.66 -6.69 -8.12
N HIS A 30 12.29 -6.34 -9.25
CA HIS A 30 13.61 -5.71 -9.23
C HIS A 30 13.56 -4.32 -8.60
N TYR A 31 12.53 -3.52 -8.89
CA TYR A 31 12.32 -2.22 -8.25
C TYR A 31 12.17 -2.35 -6.73
N GLY A 32 11.32 -3.28 -6.27
CA GLY A 32 11.15 -3.57 -4.85
C GLY A 32 12.43 -4.08 -4.18
N GLN A 33 13.22 -4.90 -4.87
CA GLN A 33 14.52 -5.37 -4.35
C GLN A 33 15.54 -4.23 -4.25
N TRP A 34 15.59 -3.30 -5.21
CA TRP A 34 16.42 -2.11 -5.09
C TRP A 34 16.06 -1.30 -3.85
N LEU A 35 14.78 -1.01 -3.65
CA LEU A 35 14.31 -0.29 -2.47
C LEU A 35 14.70 -1.04 -1.18
N ALA A 36 14.47 -2.36 -1.12
CA ALA A 36 14.81 -3.18 0.03
C ALA A 36 16.33 -3.20 0.33
N GLN A 37 17.17 -3.23 -0.71
CA GLN A 37 18.63 -3.20 -0.54
C GLN A 37 19.14 -1.84 -0.13
N VAL A 38 18.59 -0.74 -0.68
CA VAL A 38 18.95 0.61 -0.22
C VAL A 38 18.57 0.77 1.25
N GLU A 39 17.39 0.30 1.66
CA GLU A 39 17.01 0.30 3.07
C GLU A 39 17.95 -0.54 3.95
N HIS A 40 18.31 -1.75 3.50
CA HIS A 40 19.20 -2.63 4.25
C HIS A 40 20.62 -2.05 4.41
N GLN A 41 21.16 -1.44 3.36
CA GLN A 41 22.56 -0.98 3.31
C GLN A 41 22.74 0.45 3.84
N LEU A 42 21.79 1.34 3.55
CA LEU A 42 21.91 2.79 3.80
C LEU A 42 20.86 3.32 4.80
N GLY A 43 19.92 2.47 5.23
CA GLY A 43 18.88 2.82 6.19
C GLY A 43 17.61 3.39 5.55
N SER A 44 16.52 3.35 6.33
CA SER A 44 15.17 3.69 5.85
C SER A 44 15.01 5.15 5.42
N GLU A 45 15.76 6.09 5.99
CA GLU A 45 15.68 7.50 5.58
C GLU A 45 16.24 7.70 4.17
N SER A 46 17.45 7.19 3.91
CA SER A 46 18.06 7.22 2.58
C SER A 46 17.22 6.45 1.56
N ALA A 47 16.63 5.31 1.95
CA ALA A 47 15.75 4.55 1.06
C ALA A 47 14.56 5.37 0.54
N MET A 48 13.90 6.13 1.41
CA MET A 48 12.76 6.97 1.03
C MET A 48 13.19 8.12 0.13
N ALA A 49 14.27 8.82 0.50
CA ALA A 49 14.78 9.93 -0.31
C ALA A 49 15.23 9.48 -1.72
N VAL A 50 15.85 8.29 -1.81
CA VAL A 50 16.23 7.71 -3.10
C VAL A 50 14.99 7.28 -3.89
N GLU A 51 14.01 6.63 -3.25
CA GLU A 51 12.75 6.22 -3.90
C GLU A 51 12.02 7.42 -4.51
N ASP A 52 11.86 8.50 -3.75
CA ASP A 52 11.24 9.75 -4.20
C ASP A 52 11.96 10.33 -5.44
N ALA A 53 13.30 10.29 -5.45
CA ALA A 53 14.11 10.81 -6.54
C ALA A 53 14.10 9.95 -7.81
N VAL A 54 13.79 8.65 -7.69
CA VAL A 54 13.78 7.71 -8.83
C VAL A 54 12.39 7.43 -9.37
N TRP A 55 11.32 7.52 -8.57
CA TRP A 55 9.97 7.12 -8.98
C TRP A 55 9.50 7.84 -10.24
N GLU A 56 9.48 9.17 -10.23
CA GLU A 56 8.99 9.97 -11.37
C GLU A 56 9.78 9.71 -12.66
N LYS A 57 11.11 9.58 -12.55
CA LYS A 57 11.98 9.28 -13.69
C LYS A 57 11.75 7.86 -14.21
N SER A 58 11.64 6.89 -13.32
CA SER A 58 11.45 5.48 -13.64
C SER A 58 10.08 5.26 -14.30
N PHE A 59 9.01 5.73 -13.66
CA PHE A 59 7.65 5.59 -14.13
C PHE A 59 7.41 6.36 -15.42
N GLY A 60 7.87 7.61 -15.49
CA GLY A 60 7.78 8.44 -16.70
C GLY A 60 8.49 7.83 -17.91
N ASN A 61 9.70 7.28 -17.72
CA ASN A 61 10.43 6.60 -18.80
C ASN A 61 9.73 5.31 -19.25
N GLN A 62 9.16 4.53 -18.32
CA GLN A 62 8.37 3.33 -18.66
C GLN A 62 7.12 3.70 -19.45
N LEU A 63 6.33 4.67 -18.98
CA LEU A 63 5.12 5.13 -19.65
C LEU A 63 5.41 5.73 -21.03
N ALA A 64 6.43 6.56 -21.18
CA ALA A 64 6.78 7.16 -22.47
C ALA A 64 7.15 6.09 -23.52
N ARG A 65 7.92 5.07 -23.10
CA ARG A 65 8.29 3.95 -23.98
C ARG A 65 7.09 3.10 -24.37
N LEU A 66 6.22 2.78 -23.40
CA LEU A 66 5.00 2.02 -23.66
C LEU A 66 4.01 2.80 -24.53
N GLY A 67 3.84 4.10 -24.28
CA GLY A 67 3.01 5.00 -25.08
C GLY A 67 3.46 5.03 -26.53
N LYS A 68 4.77 5.17 -26.77
CA LYS A 68 5.35 5.10 -28.12
C LYS A 68 5.15 3.72 -28.77
N ALA A 69 5.33 2.64 -28.02
CA ALA A 69 5.25 1.28 -28.55
C ALA A 69 3.81 0.83 -28.85
N LEU A 70 2.84 1.26 -28.03
CA LEU A 70 1.43 0.83 -28.09
C LEU A 70 0.51 1.90 -28.69
N GLY A 71 1.03 3.09 -29.03
CA GLY A 71 0.29 4.14 -29.73
C GLY A 71 -0.68 4.93 -28.86
N PHE A 72 -0.41 5.08 -27.55
CA PHE A 72 -1.23 5.94 -26.68
C PHE A 72 -0.48 7.20 -26.24
N GLU A 73 -1.24 8.27 -26.09
CA GLU A 73 -0.76 9.59 -25.68
C GLU A 73 -0.44 9.64 -24.18
N ILE A 74 0.58 10.43 -23.82
CA ILE A 74 0.90 10.81 -22.44
C ILE A 74 0.65 12.31 -22.29
N ILE A 75 -0.13 12.71 -21.29
CA ILE A 75 -0.42 14.10 -20.92
C ILE A 75 -0.01 14.28 -19.47
N ASP A 76 0.86 15.26 -19.17
CA ASP A 76 1.34 15.58 -17.81
C ASP A 76 1.81 14.36 -17.01
N GLY A 77 2.54 13.45 -17.66
CA GLY A 77 3.12 12.27 -17.02
C GLY A 77 2.17 11.08 -16.84
N VAL A 78 0.91 11.16 -17.28
CA VAL A 78 -0.06 10.06 -17.22
C VAL A 78 -0.63 9.70 -18.59
N PRO A 79 -1.16 8.48 -18.80
CA PRO A 79 -1.89 8.15 -20.02
C PRO A 79 -3.03 9.14 -20.27
N GLY A 80 -3.15 9.66 -21.51
CA GLY A 80 -4.19 10.63 -21.86
C GLY A 80 -5.61 10.15 -21.58
N ALA A 81 -5.83 8.83 -21.58
CA ALA A 81 -7.08 8.22 -21.14
C ALA A 81 -7.43 8.58 -19.69
N LEU A 82 -6.47 8.57 -18.77
CA LEU A 82 -6.66 8.96 -17.37
C LEU A 82 -6.88 10.47 -17.24
N HIS A 83 -6.11 11.27 -17.96
CA HIS A 83 -6.23 12.74 -17.93
C HIS A 83 -7.64 13.22 -18.32
N ARG A 84 -8.34 12.48 -19.19
CA ARG A 84 -9.68 12.82 -19.68
C ARG A 84 -10.83 12.26 -18.84
N MET A 85 -10.54 11.52 -17.77
CA MET A 85 -11.58 10.95 -16.91
C MET A 85 -12.27 12.04 -16.07
N SER A 86 -13.55 11.84 -15.77
CA SER A 86 -14.25 12.70 -14.82
C SER A 86 -13.72 12.47 -13.40
N LYS A 87 -13.98 13.42 -12.50
CA LYS A 87 -13.65 13.25 -11.07
C LYS A 87 -14.29 11.99 -10.48
N ALA A 88 -15.53 11.67 -10.86
CA ALA A 88 -16.23 10.48 -10.37
C ALA A 88 -15.54 9.19 -10.84
N ASP A 89 -15.14 9.14 -12.11
CA ASP A 89 -14.45 7.97 -12.66
C ASP A 89 -13.04 7.80 -12.08
N LEU A 90 -12.33 8.90 -11.79
CA LEU A 90 -11.03 8.85 -11.12
C LEU A 90 -11.16 8.29 -9.69
N LEU A 91 -12.19 8.70 -8.95
CA LEU A 91 -12.46 8.17 -7.61
C LEU A 91 -12.78 6.67 -7.64
N ASP A 92 -13.62 6.23 -8.57
CA ASP A 92 -13.93 4.82 -8.78
C ASP A 92 -12.70 4.01 -9.23
N LEU A 93 -11.84 4.57 -10.09
CA LEU A 93 -10.59 3.93 -10.47
C LEU A 93 -9.64 3.78 -9.28
N ILE A 94 -9.51 4.80 -8.43
CA ILE A 94 -8.69 4.75 -7.21
C ILE A 94 -9.22 3.67 -6.26
N GLU A 95 -10.54 3.54 -6.08
CA GLU A 95 -11.13 2.46 -5.30
C GLU A 95 -10.76 1.08 -5.89
N LYS A 96 -10.91 0.90 -7.22
CA LYS A 96 -10.55 -0.35 -7.90
C LYS A 96 -9.06 -0.68 -7.77
N MET A 97 -8.19 0.33 -7.80
CA MET A 97 -6.75 0.17 -7.54
C MET A 97 -6.50 -0.28 -6.09
N GLY A 98 -7.22 0.29 -5.13
CA GLY A 98 -7.21 -0.17 -3.72
C GLY A 98 -7.64 -1.63 -3.58
N VAL A 99 -8.70 -2.05 -4.29
CA VAL A 99 -9.17 -3.44 -4.28
C VAL A 99 -8.11 -4.37 -4.87
N ASN A 100 -7.48 -3.97 -5.98
CA ASN A 100 -6.42 -4.76 -6.61
C ASN A 100 -5.19 -4.90 -5.71
N TRP A 101 -4.78 -3.81 -5.04
CA TRP A 101 -3.68 -3.84 -4.07
C TRP A 101 -3.98 -4.80 -2.92
N LEU A 102 -5.16 -4.74 -2.31
CA LEU A 102 -5.53 -5.65 -1.23
C LEU A 102 -5.65 -7.11 -1.70
N ALA A 103 -6.15 -7.33 -2.93
CA ALA A 103 -6.19 -8.67 -3.52
C ALA A 103 -4.77 -9.24 -3.69
N ASN A 104 -3.81 -8.43 -4.14
CA ASN A 104 -2.42 -8.84 -4.25
C ASN A 104 -1.82 -9.22 -2.89
N ASP A 105 -2.07 -8.42 -1.85
CA ASP A 105 -1.66 -8.75 -0.46
C ASP A 105 -2.23 -10.10 0.00
N GLY A 106 -3.53 -10.33 -0.22
CA GLY A 106 -4.19 -11.61 0.10
C GLY A 106 -3.66 -12.80 -0.70
N ILE A 107 -3.30 -12.62 -1.98
CA ILE A 107 -2.70 -13.67 -2.81
C ILE A 107 -1.32 -14.07 -2.27
N TRP A 108 -0.48 -13.09 -1.89
CA TRP A 108 0.81 -13.37 -1.25
C TRP A 108 0.63 -14.06 0.09
N PHE A 109 -0.31 -13.58 0.92
CA PHE A 109 -0.61 -14.19 2.20
C PHE A 109 -0.96 -15.67 2.06
N GLN A 110 -1.90 -15.99 1.15
CA GLN A 110 -2.34 -17.36 0.91
C GLN A 110 -1.23 -18.25 0.31
N ALA A 111 -0.39 -17.68 -0.57
CA ALA A 111 0.74 -18.40 -1.16
C ALA A 111 1.78 -18.82 -0.11
N VAL A 112 1.92 -18.06 0.99
CA VAL A 112 2.77 -18.45 2.13
C VAL A 112 2.01 -19.36 3.10
N GLU A 113 0.75 -19.04 3.41
CA GLU A 113 -0.08 -19.77 4.36
C GLU A 113 -0.29 -21.24 3.94
N HIS A 114 -0.54 -21.49 2.67
CA HIS A 114 -0.86 -22.85 2.19
C HIS A 114 0.27 -23.86 2.45
N PRO A 115 1.55 -23.59 2.06
CA PRO A 115 2.65 -24.51 2.34
C PRO A 115 3.30 -24.35 3.73
N PHE A 116 3.24 -23.17 4.37
CA PHE A 116 4.02 -22.88 5.59
C PHE A 116 3.16 -22.56 6.83
N GLY A 117 1.85 -22.48 6.67
CA GLY A 117 0.89 -22.23 7.74
C GLY A 117 0.72 -20.76 8.12
N MET A 118 -0.29 -20.50 8.95
CA MET A 118 -0.71 -19.16 9.39
C MET A 118 0.41 -18.36 10.05
N ASN A 119 1.24 -19.00 10.89
CA ASN A 119 2.28 -18.28 11.63
C ASN A 119 3.33 -17.66 10.70
N GLU A 120 3.79 -18.39 9.68
CA GLU A 120 4.77 -17.87 8.73
C GLU A 120 4.14 -16.79 7.83
N ALA A 121 2.91 -17.00 7.36
CA ALA A 121 2.18 -15.97 6.61
C ALA A 121 2.04 -14.66 7.39
N LYS A 122 1.70 -14.75 8.69
CA LYS A 122 1.62 -13.59 9.58
C LYS A 122 2.97 -12.93 9.80
N ARG A 123 4.03 -13.70 10.05
CA ARG A 123 5.38 -13.12 10.21
C ARG A 123 5.82 -12.35 8.97
N CYS A 124 5.60 -12.91 7.78
CA CYS A 124 5.88 -12.24 6.52
C CYS A 124 5.02 -10.97 6.35
N ASN A 125 3.72 -11.06 6.59
CA ASN A 125 2.78 -9.95 6.52
C ASN A 125 3.17 -8.81 7.47
N ASP A 126 3.36 -9.11 8.75
CA ASP A 126 3.63 -8.11 9.78
C ASP A 126 4.98 -7.42 9.51
N THR A 127 5.97 -8.16 8.99
CA THR A 127 7.25 -7.58 8.53
C THR A 127 7.06 -6.70 7.29
N CYS A 128 6.17 -7.06 6.37
CA CYS A 128 5.83 -6.20 5.23
C CYS A 128 5.23 -4.88 5.71
N TRP A 129 4.32 -4.93 6.69
CA TRP A 129 3.69 -3.75 7.27
C TRP A 129 4.65 -2.80 7.99
N THR A 130 5.74 -3.31 8.59
CA THR A 130 6.76 -2.44 9.19
C THR A 130 7.51 -1.60 8.16
N ARG A 131 7.52 -2.01 6.89
CA ARG A 131 8.15 -1.29 5.78
C ARG A 131 7.15 -0.46 4.99
N PHE A 132 6.02 -1.05 4.63
CA PHE A 132 5.03 -0.41 3.78
C PHE A 132 4.28 0.72 4.49
N SER A 133 3.94 0.55 5.77
CA SER A 133 3.17 1.55 6.51
C SER A 133 3.86 2.94 6.60
N PRO A 134 5.14 3.04 7.03
CA PRO A 134 5.84 4.32 7.03
C PRO A 134 6.12 4.85 5.62
N PHE A 135 6.30 3.97 4.62
CA PHE A 135 6.40 4.38 3.21
C PHE A 135 5.10 5.04 2.73
N GLU A 136 3.95 4.40 2.94
CA GLU A 136 2.63 4.93 2.58
C GLU A 136 2.39 6.30 3.23
N ALA A 137 2.71 6.44 4.53
CA ALA A 137 2.59 7.71 5.25
C ALA A 137 3.43 8.82 4.61
N LYS A 138 4.70 8.55 4.29
CA LYS A 138 5.60 9.54 3.66
C LYS A 138 5.13 9.93 2.27
N ARG A 139 4.69 8.97 1.46
CA ARG A 139 4.12 9.24 0.12
C ARG A 139 2.87 10.12 0.21
N ILE A 140 1.98 9.83 1.16
CA ILE A 140 0.79 10.66 1.39
C ILE A 140 1.16 12.07 1.87
N LYS A 141 2.17 12.22 2.73
CA LYS A 141 2.66 13.56 3.13
C LYS A 141 3.10 14.37 1.92
N GLY A 142 3.89 13.77 1.01
CA GLY A 142 4.34 14.43 -0.21
C GLY A 142 3.18 14.78 -1.16
N LEU A 143 2.20 13.87 -1.32
CA LEU A 143 1.03 14.11 -2.17
C LEU A 143 0.12 15.25 -1.67
N LEU A 144 0.12 15.51 -0.37
CA LEU A 144 -0.78 16.46 0.30
C LEU A 144 -0.04 17.69 0.86
N ASP A 145 1.26 17.81 0.61
CA ASP A 145 2.15 18.83 1.19
C ASP A 145 1.97 18.97 2.71
N LEU A 146 1.86 17.84 3.43
CA LEU A 146 1.69 17.85 4.88
C LEU A 146 3.01 18.26 5.57
N PRO A 147 2.96 19.13 6.60
CA PRO A 147 4.15 19.53 7.33
C PRO A 147 4.73 18.37 8.14
N ASP A 148 6.04 18.45 8.40
CA ASP A 148 6.65 17.65 9.45
C ASP A 148 6.08 18.03 10.81
N ASN A 149 5.86 17.02 11.65
CA ASN A 149 5.27 17.19 12.99
C ASN A 149 3.91 17.93 12.96
N GLY A 150 3.09 17.66 11.94
CA GLY A 150 1.78 18.29 11.77
C GLY A 150 0.69 17.82 12.74
N GLY A 151 1.03 17.00 13.73
CA GLY A 151 0.12 16.54 14.78
C GLY A 151 -1.10 15.74 14.29
N ILE A 152 -2.14 15.73 15.13
CA ILE A 152 -3.41 15.07 14.84
C ILE A 152 -4.10 15.59 13.55
N PRO A 153 -4.10 16.90 13.24
CA PRO A 153 -4.69 17.38 11.98
C PRO A 153 -4.05 16.77 10.73
N ALA A 154 -2.70 16.65 10.70
CA ALA A 154 -2.01 16.00 9.61
C ALA A 154 -2.29 14.49 9.56
N LEU A 155 -2.31 13.81 10.71
CA LEU A 155 -2.62 12.39 10.79
C LEU A 155 -4.03 12.08 10.27
N LYS A 156 -5.04 12.85 10.68
CA LYS A 156 -6.43 12.68 10.25
C LYS A 156 -6.56 12.80 8.73
N LYS A 157 -5.89 13.81 8.13
CA LYS A 157 -5.84 13.95 6.67
C LYS A 157 -5.15 12.74 6.03
N ALA A 158 -3.98 12.36 6.54
CA ALA A 158 -3.22 11.24 5.98
C ALA A 158 -3.99 9.91 6.01
N LEU A 159 -4.70 9.62 7.11
CA LEU A 159 -5.55 8.42 7.23
C LEU A 159 -6.61 8.33 6.13
N ALA A 160 -7.18 9.46 5.69
CA ALA A 160 -8.20 9.50 4.65
C ALA A 160 -7.67 9.23 3.22
N PHE A 161 -6.35 9.30 3.01
CA PHE A 161 -5.70 9.10 1.71
C PHE A 161 -4.94 7.77 1.60
N ARG A 162 -5.10 6.88 2.60
CA ARG A 162 -4.55 5.53 2.55
C ARG A 162 -5.26 4.68 1.51
N MET A 163 -4.57 3.68 0.96
CA MET A 163 -5.18 2.68 0.09
C MET A 163 -6.34 1.94 0.78
N TYR A 164 -6.24 1.74 2.09
CA TYR A 164 -7.33 1.17 2.88
C TYR A 164 -8.55 2.06 3.02
N ALA A 165 -8.40 3.39 2.98
CA ALA A 165 -9.51 4.32 3.15
C ALA A 165 -10.46 4.30 1.95
N THR A 166 -9.98 3.90 0.77
CA THR A 166 -10.77 3.87 -0.46
C THR A 166 -11.66 2.63 -0.58
N ILE A 167 -11.39 1.58 0.21
CA ILE A 167 -12.05 0.26 0.08
C ILE A 167 -12.76 -0.22 1.36
N ASN A 168 -12.67 0.54 2.44
CA ASN A 168 -13.24 0.22 3.75
C ASN A 168 -14.09 1.39 4.26
N ARG A 169 -15.02 1.10 5.18
CA ARG A 169 -15.74 2.16 5.90
C ARG A 169 -15.06 2.47 7.21
N GLN A 170 -14.74 3.74 7.42
CA GLN A 170 -13.95 4.20 8.57
C GLN A 170 -14.56 5.47 9.17
N SER A 171 -14.30 5.68 10.45
CA SER A 171 -14.74 6.89 11.18
C SER A 171 -13.63 7.37 12.09
N VAL A 172 -13.60 8.69 12.32
CA VAL A 172 -12.72 9.32 13.30
C VAL A 172 -13.59 10.07 14.30
N GLU A 173 -13.41 9.77 15.57
CA GLU A 173 -13.96 10.54 16.69
C GLU A 173 -12.86 11.45 17.23
N GLU A 174 -13.15 12.74 17.33
CA GLU A 174 -12.27 13.72 17.96
C GLU A 174 -12.59 13.79 19.46
N ILE A 175 -11.62 13.43 20.29
CA ILE A 175 -11.77 13.51 21.75
C ILE A 175 -11.37 14.90 22.23
N ASP A 176 -10.25 15.42 21.71
CA ASP A 176 -9.72 16.76 21.95
C ASP A 176 -8.73 17.14 20.82
N GLU A 177 -8.09 18.31 20.94
CA GLU A 177 -7.13 18.82 19.94
C GLU A 177 -5.92 17.89 19.69
N ASN A 178 -5.58 17.05 20.67
CA ASN A 178 -4.41 16.19 20.66
C ASN A 178 -4.76 14.70 20.60
N THR A 179 -6.05 14.34 20.56
CA THR A 179 -6.49 12.95 20.65
C THR A 179 -7.64 12.63 19.71
N ILE A 180 -7.48 11.55 18.93
CA ILE A 180 -8.55 10.96 18.11
C ILE A 180 -8.69 9.46 18.36
N ILE A 181 -9.88 8.94 18.12
CA ILE A 181 -10.16 7.51 17.99
C ILE A 181 -10.54 7.21 16.55
N PHE A 182 -9.70 6.44 15.87
CA PHE A 182 -9.97 5.90 14.55
C PHE A 182 -10.65 4.53 14.66
N ARG A 183 -11.71 4.29 13.88
CA ARG A 183 -12.41 3.01 13.83
C ARG A 183 -12.53 2.50 12.40
N MET A 184 -12.25 1.21 12.23
CA MET A 184 -12.53 0.45 11.00
C MET A 184 -13.95 -0.15 11.11
N ASN A 185 -14.95 0.60 10.71
CA ASN A 185 -16.36 0.20 10.84
C ASN A 185 -16.74 -0.98 9.93
N ASP A 186 -16.12 -1.07 8.76
CA ASP A 186 -16.23 -2.25 7.89
C ASP A 186 -14.90 -2.53 7.21
N CYS A 187 -14.36 -3.72 7.45
CA CYS A 187 -13.08 -4.16 6.90
C CYS A 187 -13.34 -5.20 5.81
N ARG A 188 -12.92 -4.92 4.58
CA ARG A 188 -13.11 -5.79 3.41
C ARG A 188 -12.54 -7.20 3.64
N VAL A 189 -11.42 -7.34 4.36
CA VAL A 189 -10.82 -8.63 4.73
C VAL A 189 -11.76 -9.40 5.66
N GLN A 190 -12.22 -8.78 6.74
CA GLN A 190 -13.10 -9.44 7.70
C GLN A 190 -14.48 -9.74 7.10
N ALA A 191 -15.05 -8.82 6.33
CA ALA A 191 -16.29 -9.03 5.59
C ALA A 191 -16.18 -10.22 4.62
N ALA A 192 -15.05 -10.37 3.92
CA ALA A 192 -14.80 -11.53 3.05
C ALA A 192 -14.71 -12.85 3.82
N ARG A 193 -14.12 -12.84 5.03
CA ARG A 193 -14.05 -14.02 5.90
C ARG A 193 -15.40 -14.39 6.48
N LYS A 194 -16.16 -13.41 6.97
CA LYS A 194 -17.53 -13.58 7.47
C LYS A 194 -18.45 -14.19 6.40
N ARG A 195 -18.38 -13.71 5.14
CA ARG A 195 -19.13 -14.31 4.01
C ARG A 195 -18.77 -15.78 3.75
N ARG A 196 -17.56 -16.21 4.10
CA ARG A 196 -17.07 -17.59 3.97
C ARG A 196 -17.32 -18.44 5.22
N GLY A 197 -17.98 -17.90 6.25
CA GLY A 197 -18.16 -18.59 7.53
C GLY A 197 -16.86 -18.80 8.30
N LEU A 198 -15.81 -18.03 8.01
CA LEU A 198 -14.53 -18.09 8.70
C LEU A 198 -14.54 -17.13 9.90
N ALA A 199 -13.85 -17.52 10.97
CA ALA A 199 -13.57 -16.61 12.08
C ALA A 199 -12.76 -15.39 11.61
N ASP A 200 -12.89 -14.28 12.33
CA ASP A 200 -12.13 -13.06 12.04
C ASP A 200 -10.63 -13.36 11.94
N TYR A 201 -9.99 -12.75 10.96
CA TYR A 201 -8.55 -12.83 10.80
C TYR A 201 -7.88 -12.14 12.00
N PRO A 202 -6.97 -12.80 12.73
CA PRO A 202 -6.31 -12.21 13.90
C PRO A 202 -5.29 -11.13 13.51
N CYS A 203 -5.74 -9.99 12.97
CA CYS A 203 -4.90 -8.92 12.41
C CYS A 203 -4.23 -8.00 13.44
N LYS A 204 -4.46 -8.15 14.75
CA LYS A 204 -3.89 -7.30 15.79
C LYS A 204 -2.36 -7.19 15.73
N SER A 205 -1.66 -8.29 15.42
CA SER A 205 -0.20 -8.29 15.30
C SER A 205 0.31 -7.34 14.21
N ALA A 206 -0.35 -7.34 13.05
CA ALA A 206 -0.09 -6.40 11.96
C ALA A 206 -0.49 -4.97 12.37
N GLY A 207 -1.66 -4.79 12.97
CA GLY A 207 -2.15 -3.47 13.39
C GLY A 207 -1.22 -2.77 14.40
N LEU A 208 -0.60 -3.54 15.30
CA LEU A 208 0.35 -3.04 16.29
C LEU A 208 1.68 -2.54 15.69
N VAL A 209 1.96 -2.84 14.42
CA VAL A 209 3.08 -2.25 13.69
C VAL A 209 2.58 -1.21 12.68
N GLU A 210 1.51 -1.52 11.94
CA GLU A 210 0.93 -0.67 10.91
C GLU A 210 0.58 0.71 11.44
N TYR A 211 -0.33 0.81 12.41
CA TYR A 211 -0.86 2.11 12.86
C TYR A 211 0.17 2.95 13.61
N PRO A 212 0.97 2.39 14.55
CA PRO A 212 2.00 3.17 15.22
C PRO A 212 3.08 3.69 14.27
N TYR A 213 3.51 2.88 13.28
CA TYR A 213 4.57 3.30 12.36
C TYR A 213 4.04 4.30 11.33
N PHE A 214 2.79 4.14 10.90
CA PHE A 214 2.11 5.15 10.07
C PHE A 214 2.07 6.50 10.81
N ALA A 215 1.54 6.51 12.03
CA ALA A 215 1.38 7.72 12.82
C ALA A 215 2.73 8.38 13.13
N ALA A 216 3.75 7.60 13.51
CA ALA A 216 5.09 8.11 13.78
C ALA A 216 5.78 8.70 12.54
N ALA A 217 5.47 8.19 11.33
CA ALA A 217 5.97 8.76 10.08
C ALA A 217 5.28 10.08 9.71
N ILE A 218 4.05 10.32 10.21
CA ILE A 218 3.38 11.62 10.13
C ILE A 218 3.98 12.60 11.15
N ASP A 219 3.97 12.21 12.41
CA ASP A 219 4.55 12.95 13.53
C ASP A 219 5.04 11.96 14.60
N SER A 220 6.35 11.95 14.83
CA SER A 220 7.03 11.02 15.74
C SER A 220 6.59 11.12 17.21
N ARG A 221 5.92 12.23 17.57
CA ARG A 221 5.35 12.46 18.91
C ARG A 221 4.00 11.78 19.11
N ILE A 222 3.37 11.25 18.08
CA ILE A 222 2.08 10.56 18.22
C ILE A 222 2.29 9.18 18.85
N LYS A 223 1.58 8.92 19.94
CA LYS A 223 1.45 7.60 20.55
C LYS A 223 0.16 6.95 20.08
N THR A 224 0.26 5.66 19.80
CA THR A 224 -0.85 4.85 19.28
C THR A 224 -1.16 3.74 20.27
N GLU A 225 -2.43 3.59 20.60
CA GLU A 225 -2.94 2.55 21.49
C GLU A 225 -4.03 1.75 20.77
N CYS A 226 -3.96 0.41 20.88
CA CYS A 226 -4.99 -0.47 20.35
C CYS A 226 -6.15 -0.54 21.34
N ILE A 227 -7.32 -0.04 20.96
CA ILE A 227 -8.55 -0.16 21.76
C ILE A 227 -9.13 -1.58 21.62
N GLY A 228 -9.08 -2.11 20.40
CA GLY A 228 -9.49 -3.49 20.10
C GLY A 228 -9.18 -3.84 18.66
N CYS A 229 -8.78 -5.08 18.41
CA CYS A 229 -8.53 -5.62 17.09
C CYS A 229 -8.54 -7.16 17.14
N PRO A 230 -9.14 -7.87 16.17
CA PRO A 230 -9.14 -9.32 16.14
C PRO A 230 -7.74 -9.91 16.36
N PRO A 231 -7.59 -10.92 17.23
CA PRO A 231 -8.64 -11.80 17.74
C PRO A 231 -9.33 -11.29 19.02
N ASP A 232 -9.06 -10.07 19.47
CA ASP A 232 -9.79 -9.50 20.60
C ASP A 232 -11.29 -9.45 20.28
N LYS A 233 -12.12 -9.55 21.31
CA LYS A 233 -13.55 -9.27 21.16
C LYS A 233 -13.74 -7.80 20.80
N HIS A 234 -14.61 -7.55 19.84
CA HIS A 234 -15.01 -6.23 19.41
C HIS A 234 -16.53 -6.16 19.29
N PRO A 235 -17.14 -4.96 19.38
CA PRO A 235 -18.57 -4.77 19.15
C PRO A 235 -18.93 -4.92 17.66
N GLU A 236 -20.22 -4.87 17.34
CA GLU A 236 -20.71 -5.07 15.96
C GLU A 236 -20.43 -3.88 15.03
N ASP A 237 -20.18 -2.69 15.58
CA ASP A 237 -20.07 -1.42 14.84
C ASP A 237 -18.67 -1.14 14.27
N TRP A 238 -17.64 -1.87 14.71
CA TRP A 238 -16.29 -1.82 14.15
C TRP A 238 -15.50 -3.10 14.40
N TYR A 239 -14.54 -3.39 13.51
CA TYR A 239 -13.62 -4.51 13.67
C TYR A 239 -12.38 -4.12 14.46
N CYS A 240 -11.76 -2.97 14.17
CA CYS A 240 -10.65 -2.48 14.97
C CYS A 240 -10.77 -0.99 15.27
N ALA A 241 -10.19 -0.59 16.41
CA ALA A 241 -10.18 0.78 16.89
C ALA A 241 -8.82 1.14 17.48
N TRP A 242 -8.34 2.34 17.15
CA TRP A 242 -7.01 2.82 17.48
C TRP A 242 -7.10 4.24 18.01
N LYS A 243 -6.53 4.47 19.18
CA LYS A 243 -6.41 5.80 19.77
C LYS A 243 -5.06 6.38 19.39
N PHE A 244 -5.07 7.59 18.88
CA PHE A 244 -3.86 8.36 18.59
C PHE A 244 -3.83 9.58 19.49
N THR A 245 -2.71 9.80 20.17
CA THR A 245 -2.51 10.93 21.08
C THR A 245 -1.18 11.61 20.76
N LEU A 246 -1.21 12.90 20.49
CA LEU A 246 0.00 13.72 20.39
C LEU A 246 0.53 13.99 21.81
N VAL A 247 1.75 13.52 22.11
CA VAL A 247 2.39 13.79 23.40
C VAL A 247 3.39 14.95 23.28
N ASN A 248 3.47 15.80 24.30
CA ASN A 248 4.33 16.99 24.31
C ASN A 248 4.09 17.90 23.07
N PRO A 249 2.85 18.40 22.90
CA PRO A 249 2.43 19.18 21.74
C PRO A 249 3.21 20.48 21.57
#